data_AF-A0A1F9GN37-F1
#
_entry.id   AF-A0A1F9GN37-F1
#
_cell.length_a   1.000
_cell.length_b   1.000
_cell.length_c   1.000
_cell.angle_alpha   90.00
_cell.angle_beta   90.00
_cell.angle_gamma   90.00
#
_symmetry.space_group_name_H-M   'P 1'
#
loop_
_entity.id
_entity.type
_entity.pdbx_description
1 polymer ?
#
loop_
_entity_poly.entity_id
_entity_poly.type
_entity_poly.pdbx_seq_one_letter_code
_entity_poly.pdbx_strand_id
1 'polypeptide(L)'
;MLGISQGLAQQLESIYTDLKGKACKLVWQHEITGDTESECPGVGGNKLIVEDHDVRMSVTVIDPQGEKHRLNYYHTISRGTFSELGSKAEWMVQKKGNQTVPVALIVRVNAHDVPGDEEKFNSYLAVAKITSKEICVTDKIPPKPNANELARQAGATAQNKPCLPSNLAKTKKVENPCQTNCQEEYQLCKKKEKKPQENGPCEKDRDICLEVCVGL
;
A
#
# COMPACT_ATOMS: atom_id res chain seq x y z
N MET A 1 41.49 -14.01 -29.87
CA MET A 1 41.27 -13.38 -28.55
C MET A 1 39.91 -12.68 -28.60
N LEU A 2 38.86 -13.32 -28.07
CA LEU A 2 37.54 -12.70 -27.97
C LEU A 2 37.36 -12.27 -26.50
N GLY A 3 37.51 -10.96 -26.26
CA GLY A 3 37.26 -10.37 -24.96
C GLY A 3 35.76 -10.28 -24.73
N ILE A 4 35.27 -10.99 -23.72
CA ILE A 4 33.90 -10.85 -23.23
C ILE A 4 33.90 -9.62 -22.34
N SER A 5 33.32 -8.51 -22.82
CA SER A 5 33.00 -7.36 -21.98
C SER A 5 31.91 -7.77 -20.99
N GLN A 6 32.33 -8.17 -19.79
CA GLN A 6 31.44 -8.24 -18.64
C GLN A 6 31.05 -6.81 -18.27
N GLY A 7 29.85 -6.39 -18.69
CA GLY A 7 29.25 -5.17 -18.16
C GLY A 7 29.14 -5.31 -16.64
N LEU A 8 29.73 -4.37 -15.90
CA LEU A 8 29.59 -4.28 -14.45
C LEU A 8 28.11 -4.10 -14.14
N ALA A 9 27.42 -5.19 -13.77
CA ALA A 9 26.13 -5.11 -13.13
C ALA A 9 26.35 -4.31 -11.83
N GLN A 10 25.86 -3.08 -11.80
CA GLN A 10 26.07 -2.20 -10.67
C GLN A 10 25.42 -2.84 -9.44
N GLN A 11 26.26 -3.27 -8.49
CA GLN A 11 25.82 -4.06 -7.36
C GLN A 11 24.92 -3.19 -6.48
N LEU A 12 23.66 -3.61 -6.32
CA LEU A 12 22.73 -2.95 -5.42
C LEU A 12 23.09 -3.27 -3.98
N GLU A 13 23.01 -2.27 -3.12
CA GLU A 13 23.23 -2.42 -1.67
C GLU A 13 21.88 -2.51 -0.94
N SER A 14 21.86 -3.21 0.19
CA SER A 14 20.69 -3.26 1.07
C SER A 14 20.82 -2.25 2.21
N ILE A 15 19.81 -1.39 2.37
CA ILE A 15 19.65 -0.51 3.54
C ILE A 15 18.34 -0.88 4.24
N TYR A 16 18.32 -0.91 5.57
CA TYR A 16 17.13 -1.31 6.33
C TYR A 16 16.54 -0.15 7.08
N THR A 17 15.21 -0.06 7.10
CA THR A 17 14.46 0.83 7.98
C THR A 17 13.51 0.02 8.86
N ASP A 18 13.29 0.49 10.08
CA ASP A 18 12.31 -0.11 10.98
C ASP A 18 10.89 0.30 10.55
N LEU A 19 9.96 -0.65 10.63
CA LEU A 19 8.53 -0.46 10.33
C LEU A 19 7.66 -0.40 11.59
N LYS A 20 8.27 -0.42 12.77
CA LYS A 20 7.56 -0.35 14.05
C LYS A 20 8.43 0.21 15.16
N GLY A 21 7.79 0.44 16.31
CA GLY A 21 8.46 0.95 17.50
C GLY A 21 8.79 2.43 17.39
N LYS A 22 9.77 2.88 18.19
CA LYS A 22 10.08 4.31 18.38
C LYS A 22 10.53 5.06 17.12
N ALA A 23 10.97 4.33 16.09
CA ALA A 23 11.35 4.92 14.81
C ALA A 23 10.13 5.44 14.04
N CYS A 24 8.94 4.86 14.27
CA CYS A 24 7.72 5.22 13.56
C CYS A 24 6.82 6.08 14.44
N LYS A 25 6.28 7.15 13.86
CA LYS A 25 5.38 8.08 14.51
C LYS A 25 3.95 7.81 14.07
N LEU A 26 3.03 7.58 15.00
CA LEU A 26 1.60 7.56 14.71
C LEU A 26 1.17 8.91 14.12
N VAL A 27 0.64 8.91 12.91
CA VAL A 27 0.20 10.12 12.19
C VAL A 27 -1.31 10.18 12.02
N TRP A 28 -1.99 9.03 12.12
CA TRP A 28 -3.44 8.96 12.10
C TRP A 28 -3.93 7.71 12.85
N GLN A 29 -5.09 7.84 13.50
CA GLN A 29 -5.80 6.73 14.13
C GLN A 29 -7.30 6.98 14.03
N HIS A 30 -8.07 5.94 13.69
CA HIS A 30 -9.52 5.98 13.70
C HIS A 30 -10.04 5.59 15.09
N GLU A 31 -10.91 6.42 15.68
CA GLU A 31 -11.38 6.22 17.06
C GLU A 31 -12.22 4.95 17.25
N ILE A 32 -13.07 4.62 16.26
CA ILE A 32 -13.98 3.47 16.35
C ILE A 32 -13.33 2.17 15.89
N THR A 33 -12.76 2.12 14.69
CA THR A 33 -12.20 0.88 14.12
C THR A 33 -10.84 0.52 14.70
N GLY A 34 -10.12 1.48 15.28
CA GLY A 34 -8.75 1.29 15.73
C GLY A 34 -7.72 1.28 14.60
N ASP A 35 -8.12 1.57 13.37
CA ASP A 35 -7.23 1.67 12.21
C ASP A 35 -6.13 2.70 12.46
N THR A 36 -4.91 2.43 12.01
CA THR A 36 -3.76 3.33 12.21
C THR A 36 -2.93 3.55 10.96
N GLU A 37 -2.33 4.75 10.88
CA GLU A 37 -1.21 5.04 9.99
C GLU A 37 -0.02 5.53 10.82
N SER A 38 1.14 4.93 10.60
CA SER A 38 2.40 5.36 11.22
C SER A 38 3.43 5.75 10.15
N GLU A 39 3.98 6.96 10.26
CA GLU A 39 5.09 7.42 9.42
C GLU A 39 6.41 6.87 9.96
N CYS A 40 7.11 6.11 9.12
CA CYS A 40 8.43 5.55 9.38
C CYS A 40 9.49 6.17 8.44
N PRO A 41 10.77 6.21 8.86
CA PRO A 41 11.86 6.67 8.01
C PRO A 41 11.98 5.84 6.73
N GLY A 42 12.42 6.48 5.64
CA GLY A 42 12.76 5.83 4.39
C GLY A 42 14.18 6.19 3.92
N VAL A 43 14.48 5.86 2.67
CA VAL A 43 15.82 6.03 2.07
C VAL A 43 15.74 6.93 0.84
N GLY A 44 16.79 7.72 0.59
CA GLY A 44 16.88 8.55 -0.62
C GLY A 44 15.78 9.62 -0.72
N GLY A 45 15.36 10.18 0.41
CA GLY A 45 14.28 11.17 0.49
C GLY A 45 12.87 10.58 0.57
N ASN A 46 12.71 9.27 0.39
CA ASN A 46 11.42 8.61 0.56
C ASN A 46 11.07 8.47 2.05
N LYS A 47 9.78 8.30 2.34
CA LYS A 47 9.25 7.85 3.64
C LYS A 47 8.31 6.68 3.45
N LEU A 48 7.97 6.00 4.54
CA LEU A 48 6.96 4.94 4.54
C LEU A 48 5.82 5.34 5.46
N ILE A 49 4.58 5.09 5.02
CA ILE A 49 3.43 4.99 5.91
C ILE A 49 3.11 3.51 6.06
N VAL A 50 3.18 3.02 7.30
CA VAL A 50 2.67 1.71 7.68
C VAL A 50 1.19 1.87 7.99
N GLU A 51 0.36 1.16 7.24
CA GLU A 51 -1.10 1.17 7.34
C GLU A 51 -1.51 -0.11 8.07
N ASP A 52 -2.37 -0.01 9.08
CA ASP A 52 -3.03 -1.15 9.72
C ASP A 52 -4.53 -0.89 9.76
N HIS A 53 -5.26 -1.48 8.81
CA HIS A 53 -6.70 -1.30 8.65
C HIS A 53 -7.43 -2.63 8.79
N ASP A 54 -8.20 -2.80 9.87
CA ASP A 54 -8.87 -4.07 10.22
C ASP A 54 -7.93 -5.29 10.08
N VAL A 55 -6.78 -5.21 10.76
CA VAL A 55 -5.74 -6.25 10.86
C VAL A 55 -5.17 -6.67 9.49
N ARG A 56 -5.15 -5.73 8.54
CA ARG A 56 -4.65 -5.94 7.18
C ARG A 56 -3.60 -4.90 6.87
N MET A 57 -2.39 -5.22 7.30
CA MET A 57 -1.30 -4.25 7.19
C MET A 57 -0.77 -4.10 5.76
N SER A 58 -0.40 -2.87 5.41
CA SER A 58 0.18 -2.50 4.13
C SER A 58 1.24 -1.40 4.32
N VAL A 59 1.95 -1.07 3.24
CA VAL A 59 2.88 0.05 3.20
C VAL A 59 2.51 0.97 2.04
N THR A 60 2.55 2.26 2.31
CA THR A 60 2.52 3.33 1.31
C THR A 60 3.88 4.00 1.26
N VAL A 61 4.47 4.11 0.08
CA VAL A 61 5.71 4.86 -0.14
C VAL A 61 5.35 6.32 -0.40
N ILE A 62 5.93 7.24 0.37
CA ILE A 62 5.90 8.67 0.05
C ILE A 62 7.21 8.98 -0.65
N ASP A 63 7.13 9.41 -1.92
CA ASP A 63 8.33 9.75 -2.68
C ASP A 63 8.91 11.13 -2.27
N PRO A 64 10.10 11.51 -2.77
CA PRO A 64 10.70 12.79 -2.40
C PRO A 64 9.90 14.02 -2.84
N GLN A 65 8.91 13.86 -3.72
CA GLN A 65 7.99 14.93 -4.16
C GLN A 65 6.76 15.02 -3.24
N GLY A 66 6.56 14.05 -2.36
CA GLY A 66 5.42 13.98 -1.44
C GLY A 66 4.25 13.15 -1.97
N GLU A 67 4.38 12.51 -3.14
CA GLU A 67 3.31 11.70 -3.71
C GLU A 67 3.20 10.35 -3.00
N LYS A 68 1.96 9.91 -2.76
CA LYS A 68 1.65 8.66 -2.06
C LYS A 68 1.45 7.51 -3.03
N HIS A 69 2.24 6.45 -2.86
CA HIS A 69 2.18 5.23 -3.67
C HIS A 69 1.81 4.03 -2.80
N ARG A 70 0.53 3.66 -2.79
CA ARG A 70 0.02 2.53 -1.99
C ARG A 70 0.45 1.19 -2.59
N LEU A 71 1.12 0.35 -1.80
CA LEU A 71 1.54 -0.97 -2.27
C LEU A 71 0.43 -2.03 -2.18
N ASN A 72 -0.64 -1.75 -1.42
CA ASN A 72 -1.89 -2.52 -1.38
C ASN A 72 -1.69 -4.03 -1.12
N TYR A 73 -0.91 -4.38 -0.10
CA TYR A 73 -0.57 -5.79 0.20
C TYR A 73 -1.79 -6.66 0.44
N TYR A 74 -2.88 -6.08 0.96
CA TYR A 74 -4.18 -6.75 1.09
C TYR A 74 -4.64 -7.42 -0.23
N HIS A 75 -4.46 -6.75 -1.36
CA HIS A 75 -4.88 -7.29 -2.65
C HIS A 75 -3.80 -8.10 -3.36
N THR A 76 -2.54 -7.67 -3.25
CA THR A 76 -1.43 -8.21 -4.05
C THR A 76 -0.72 -9.37 -3.35
N ILE A 77 -0.66 -9.36 -2.02
CA ILE A 77 0.11 -10.31 -1.21
C ILE A 77 -0.80 -11.21 -0.38
N SER A 78 -1.57 -10.67 0.57
CA SER A 78 -2.42 -11.47 1.47
C SER A 78 -3.77 -11.86 0.85
N ARG A 79 -4.14 -11.26 -0.29
CA ARG A 79 -5.32 -11.61 -1.10
C ARG A 79 -6.66 -11.61 -0.33
N GLY A 80 -6.83 -10.75 0.66
CA GLY A 80 -8.06 -10.72 1.44
C GLY A 80 -7.91 -11.11 2.90
N THR A 81 -6.83 -11.81 3.27
CA THR A 81 -6.66 -12.31 4.63
C THR A 81 -6.06 -11.26 5.55
N PHE A 82 -6.25 -11.44 6.85
CA PHE A 82 -5.48 -10.73 7.86
C PHE A 82 -3.98 -10.91 7.62
N SER A 83 -3.23 -9.87 7.94
CA SER A 83 -1.79 -9.88 7.76
C SER A 83 -1.08 -8.86 8.62
N GLU A 84 0.11 -9.25 9.07
CA GLU A 84 1.05 -8.40 9.79
C GLU A 84 2.33 -8.17 8.97
N LEU A 85 3.00 -7.05 9.21
CA LEU A 85 4.31 -6.80 8.62
C LEU A 85 5.45 -7.33 9.50
N GLY A 86 6.54 -7.73 8.85
CA GLY A 86 7.82 -7.86 9.52
C GLY A 86 8.30 -6.53 10.09
N SER A 87 9.28 -6.58 11.01
CA SER A 87 9.77 -5.39 11.71
C SER A 87 10.57 -4.41 10.85
N LYS A 88 10.99 -4.80 9.64
CA LYS A 88 11.90 -4.04 8.78
C LYS A 88 11.44 -4.04 7.33
N ALA A 89 11.73 -2.94 6.66
CA ALA A 89 11.79 -2.86 5.21
C ALA A 89 13.25 -2.89 4.76
N GLU A 90 13.53 -3.64 3.69
CA GLU A 90 14.82 -3.66 3.02
C GLU A 90 14.73 -2.85 1.72
N TRP A 91 15.53 -1.80 1.63
CA TRP A 91 15.68 -0.96 0.45
C TRP A 91 16.86 -1.46 -0.36
N MET A 92 16.61 -1.82 -1.62
CA MET A 92 17.67 -2.05 -2.60
C MET A 92 18.05 -0.69 -3.19
N VAL A 93 19.31 -0.29 -3.06
CA VAL A 93 19.77 1.03 -3.46
C VAL A 93 20.93 0.98 -4.44
N GLN A 94 20.97 1.96 -5.34
CA GLN A 94 22.10 2.24 -6.20
C GLN A 94 22.82 3.50 -5.70
N LYS A 95 24.14 3.43 -5.57
CA LYS A 95 24.98 4.60 -5.30
C LYS A 95 25.30 5.32 -6.61
N LYS A 96 24.90 6.59 -6.72
CA LYS A 96 25.24 7.48 -7.85
C LYS A 96 25.98 8.69 -7.30
N GLY A 97 27.31 8.62 -7.27
CA GLY A 97 28.13 9.61 -6.55
C GLY A 97 27.73 9.66 -5.08
N ASN A 98 27.40 10.86 -4.57
CA ASN A 98 26.97 11.06 -3.18
C ASN A 98 25.48 10.77 -2.96
N GLN A 99 24.74 10.38 -4.00
CA GLN A 99 23.31 10.08 -3.89
C GLN A 99 23.06 8.60 -3.67
N THR A 100 22.17 8.30 -2.73
CA THR A 100 21.61 6.96 -2.51
C THR A 100 20.23 6.92 -3.15
N VAL A 101 20.09 6.18 -4.24
CA VAL A 101 18.85 6.10 -5.02
C VAL A 101 18.21 4.73 -4.79
N PRO A 102 17.06 4.64 -4.09
CA PRO A 102 16.35 3.39 -3.96
C PRO A 102 15.74 2.96 -5.29
N VAL A 103 15.83 1.67 -5.58
CA VAL A 103 15.33 1.06 -6.83
C VAL A 103 14.30 -0.04 -6.57
N ALA A 104 14.30 -0.63 -5.38
CA ALA A 104 13.27 -1.55 -4.94
C ALA A 104 13.10 -1.50 -3.42
N LEU A 105 11.92 -1.90 -2.96
CA LEU A 105 11.56 -2.08 -1.56
C LEU A 105 11.11 -3.53 -1.35
N ILE A 106 11.63 -4.17 -0.30
CA ILE A 106 11.27 -5.52 0.08
C ILE A 106 10.70 -5.48 1.50
N VAL A 107 9.47 -5.96 1.65
CA VAL A 107 8.79 -6.02 2.95
C VAL A 107 8.27 -7.43 3.20
N ARG A 108 8.47 -7.93 4.42
CA ARG A 108 7.89 -9.19 4.85
C ARG A 108 6.43 -8.99 5.24
N VAL A 109 5.56 -9.84 4.70
CA VAL A 109 4.12 -9.85 4.99
C VAL A 109 3.76 -11.25 5.48
N ASN A 110 3.33 -11.34 6.73
CA ASN A 110 2.85 -12.58 7.35
C ASN A 110 1.32 -12.62 7.14
N ALA A 111 0.84 -13.47 6.25
CA ALA A 111 -0.59 -13.56 5.93
C ALA A 111 -1.21 -14.83 6.55
N HIS A 112 -2.36 -14.68 7.19
CA HIS A 112 -3.15 -15.77 7.77
C HIS A 112 -3.93 -16.50 6.67
N ASP A 113 -3.22 -17.14 5.74
CA ASP A 113 -3.76 -17.81 4.56
C ASP A 113 -3.50 -19.33 4.57
N VAL A 114 -3.18 -19.90 5.73
CA VAL A 114 -3.00 -21.35 5.92
C VAL A 114 -4.38 -22.00 6.15
N PRO A 115 -4.84 -22.90 5.26
CA PRO A 115 -6.16 -23.50 5.41
C PRO A 115 -6.26 -24.38 6.66
N GLY A 116 -7.32 -24.19 7.44
CA GLY A 116 -7.63 -25.02 8.61
C GLY A 116 -6.81 -24.70 9.86
N ASP A 117 -6.04 -23.61 9.87
CA ASP A 117 -5.26 -23.18 11.04
C ASP A 117 -5.10 -21.65 11.04
N GLU A 118 -5.93 -20.97 11.84
CA GLU A 118 -5.98 -19.50 11.92
C GLU A 118 -4.77 -18.89 12.65
N GLU A 119 -4.06 -19.69 13.46
CA GLU A 119 -2.86 -19.27 14.18
C GLU A 119 -1.60 -19.34 13.30
N LYS A 120 -1.68 -20.03 12.15
CA LYS A 120 -0.58 -20.13 11.20
C LYS A 120 -0.66 -19.09 10.09
N PHE A 121 0.51 -18.58 9.73
CA PHE A 121 0.67 -17.66 8.63
C PHE A 121 1.75 -18.13 7.66
N ASN A 122 1.61 -17.78 6.38
CA ASN A 122 2.70 -17.83 5.43
C ASN A 122 3.45 -16.49 5.43
N SER A 123 4.78 -16.55 5.55
CA SER A 123 5.63 -15.37 5.53
C SER A 123 6.14 -15.10 4.12
N TYR A 124 5.51 -14.16 3.43
CA TYR A 124 5.87 -13.74 2.08
C TYR A 124 6.86 -12.58 2.12
N LEU A 125 7.64 -12.41 1.05
CA LEU A 125 8.34 -11.15 0.77
C LEU A 125 7.67 -10.47 -0.42
N ALA A 126 7.11 -9.29 -0.16
CA ALA A 126 6.59 -8.39 -1.18
C ALA A 126 7.76 -7.58 -1.73
N VAL A 127 7.95 -7.63 -3.05
CA VAL A 127 8.97 -6.84 -3.75
C VAL A 127 8.27 -5.77 -4.55
N ALA A 128 8.59 -4.50 -4.29
CA ALA A 128 8.09 -3.37 -5.05
C ALA A 128 9.22 -2.69 -5.81
N LYS A 129 8.95 -2.27 -7.06
CA LYS A 129 9.86 -1.40 -7.81
C LYS A 129 9.69 0.03 -7.35
N ILE A 130 10.78 0.80 -7.39
CA ILE A 130 10.76 2.26 -7.22
C ILE A 130 11.37 2.86 -8.48
N THR A 131 10.54 3.59 -9.23
CA THR A 131 10.96 4.30 -10.44
C THR A 131 10.32 5.69 -10.45
N SER A 132 10.79 6.58 -11.32
CA SER A 132 10.17 7.90 -11.49
C SER A 132 8.77 7.84 -12.11
N LYS A 133 8.39 6.71 -12.71
CA LYS A 133 7.09 6.55 -13.38
C LYS A 133 6.04 5.92 -12.47
N GLU A 134 6.45 4.92 -11.70
CA GLU A 134 5.54 4.09 -10.91
C GLU A 134 6.27 3.40 -9.76
N ILE A 135 5.58 3.29 -8.62
CA ILE A 135 5.98 2.52 -7.46
C ILE A 135 4.87 1.51 -7.16
N CYS A 136 5.17 0.22 -7.24
CA CYS A 136 4.18 -0.84 -7.07
C CYS A 136 4.86 -2.19 -6.82
N VAL A 137 4.10 -3.14 -6.27
CA VAL A 137 4.54 -4.53 -6.10
C VAL A 137 4.72 -5.21 -7.45
N THR A 138 5.85 -5.88 -7.68
CA THR A 138 6.16 -6.66 -8.88
C THR A 138 6.22 -8.16 -8.61
N ASP A 139 6.56 -8.57 -7.39
CA ASP A 139 6.71 -9.98 -7.05
C ASP A 139 6.21 -10.29 -5.63
N LYS A 140 5.63 -11.48 -5.47
CA LYS A 140 5.30 -12.13 -4.20
C LYS A 140 6.19 -13.37 -4.05
N ILE A 141 7.16 -13.34 -3.14
CA ILE A 141 8.06 -14.48 -2.92
C ILE A 141 7.49 -15.37 -1.79
N PRO A 142 7.23 -16.66 -2.04
CA PRO A 142 6.72 -17.59 -1.03
C PRO A 142 7.76 -17.94 0.05
N PRO A 143 7.31 -18.39 1.24
CA PRO A 143 8.20 -18.85 2.29
C PRO A 143 9.02 -20.06 1.83
N LYS A 144 10.35 -19.94 1.89
CA LYS A 144 11.30 -21.02 1.62
C LYS A 144 12.72 -20.64 2.10
N PRO A 145 13.66 -21.59 2.19
CA PRO A 145 14.97 -21.35 2.80
C PRO A 145 15.77 -20.17 2.21
N ASN A 146 15.66 -19.91 0.91
CA ASN A 146 16.39 -18.84 0.22
C ASN A 146 15.49 -17.67 -0.23
N ALA A 147 14.37 -17.43 0.47
CA ALA A 147 13.39 -16.42 0.08
C ALA A 147 13.99 -15.00 0.04
N ASN A 148 14.88 -14.65 0.97
CA ASN A 148 15.49 -13.31 1.01
C ASN A 148 16.40 -13.08 -0.21
N GLU A 149 17.22 -14.06 -0.58
CA GLU A 149 18.09 -13.99 -1.75
C GLU A 149 17.27 -13.82 -3.03
N LEU A 150 16.17 -14.55 -3.15
CA LEU A 150 15.28 -14.45 -4.30
C LEU A 150 14.51 -13.12 -4.35
N ALA A 151 14.11 -12.58 -3.20
CA ALA A 151 13.52 -11.26 -3.15
C ALA A 151 14.52 -10.18 -3.61
N ARG A 152 15.80 -10.30 -3.24
CA ARG A 152 16.86 -9.40 -3.74
C ARG A 152 17.11 -9.55 -5.24
N GLN A 153 17.14 -10.79 -5.75
CA GLN A 153 17.24 -11.06 -7.19
C GLN A 153 16.05 -10.49 -7.97
N ALA A 154 14.84 -10.63 -7.43
CA ALA A 154 13.64 -10.02 -7.99
C ALA A 154 13.75 -8.49 -7.95
N GLY A 155 14.16 -7.90 -6.82
CA GLY A 155 14.35 -6.46 -6.65
C GLY A 155 15.37 -5.87 -7.63
N ALA A 156 16.45 -6.60 -7.91
CA ALA A 156 17.47 -6.19 -8.88
C ALA A 156 16.94 -6.08 -10.33
N THR A 157 15.84 -6.75 -10.65
CA THR A 157 15.22 -6.75 -11.98
C THR A 157 13.84 -6.07 -12.01
N ALA A 158 13.34 -5.62 -10.86
CA ALA A 158 11.96 -5.15 -10.69
C ALA A 158 11.61 -3.93 -11.55
N GLN A 159 12.58 -3.05 -11.84
CA GLN A 159 12.35 -1.85 -12.65
C GLN A 159 11.73 -2.14 -14.03
N ASN A 160 12.00 -3.32 -14.59
CA ASN A 160 11.52 -3.72 -15.92
C ASN A 160 10.27 -4.62 -15.86
N LYS A 161 9.79 -4.94 -14.66
CA LYS A 161 8.63 -5.83 -14.48
C LYS A 161 7.34 -5.02 -14.44
N PRO A 162 6.21 -5.57 -14.95
CA PRO A 162 4.90 -4.97 -14.73
C PRO A 162 4.53 -5.03 -13.24
N CYS A 163 3.63 -4.13 -12.82
CA CYS A 163 3.01 -4.24 -11.50
C CYS A 163 2.16 -5.50 -11.42
N LEU A 164 2.16 -6.17 -10.26
CA LEU A 164 1.13 -7.15 -9.96
C LEU A 164 -0.24 -6.46 -9.93
N PRO A 165 -1.29 -7.13 -10.43
CA PRO A 165 -2.63 -6.58 -10.35
C PRO A 165 -3.03 -6.43 -8.89
N SER A 166 -3.15 -5.19 -8.41
CA SER A 166 -4.05 -4.93 -7.30
C SER A 166 -5.46 -5.02 -7.90
N ASN A 167 -6.37 -5.75 -7.25
CA ASN A 167 -7.75 -5.87 -7.75
C ASN A 167 -8.49 -4.51 -7.85
N LEU A 168 -7.83 -3.41 -7.44
CA LEU A 168 -8.24 -2.02 -7.67
C LEU A 168 -8.23 -1.62 -9.15
N ALA A 169 -7.40 -2.25 -10.00
CA ALA A 169 -7.37 -1.95 -11.44
C ALA A 169 -8.50 -2.64 -12.23
N LYS A 170 -9.29 -3.52 -11.60
CA LYS A 170 -10.44 -4.21 -12.23
C LYS A 170 -11.80 -3.71 -11.77
N THR A 171 -11.87 -2.78 -10.81
CA THR A 171 -13.05 -1.94 -10.74
C THR A 171 -12.96 -0.94 -11.89
N LYS A 172 -13.56 -1.30 -13.03
CA LYS A 172 -14.37 -0.31 -13.77
C LYS A 172 -15.05 0.54 -12.69
N LYS A 173 -15.05 1.87 -12.79
CA LYS A 173 -15.87 2.75 -11.96
C LYS A 173 -17.20 2.04 -11.68
N VAL A 174 -17.32 1.39 -10.53
CA VAL A 174 -18.62 1.01 -10.01
C VAL A 174 -19.00 2.31 -9.37
N GLU A 175 -19.68 3.15 -10.15
CA GLU A 175 -20.37 4.31 -9.62
C GLU A 175 -21.15 3.78 -8.42
N ASN A 176 -20.74 4.17 -7.21
CA ASN A 176 -21.47 3.80 -6.03
C ASN A 176 -22.82 4.53 -6.15
N PRO A 177 -23.95 3.82 -6.34
CA PRO A 177 -25.22 4.48 -6.56
C PRO A 177 -25.66 5.30 -5.34
N CYS A 178 -25.13 5.06 -4.12
CA CYS A 178 -25.32 5.96 -2.99
C CYS A 178 -24.51 7.27 -3.13
N GLN A 179 -23.32 7.29 -3.74
CA GLN A 179 -22.53 8.54 -3.91
C GLN A 179 -23.12 9.45 -4.99
N THR A 180 -23.52 8.89 -6.13
CA THR A 180 -24.10 9.67 -7.24
C THR A 180 -25.48 10.22 -6.86
N ASN A 181 -26.30 9.41 -6.18
CA ASN A 181 -27.65 9.83 -5.76
C ASN A 181 -27.61 10.84 -4.61
N CYS A 182 -26.66 10.73 -3.67
CA CYS A 182 -26.50 11.69 -2.58
C CYS A 182 -26.07 13.08 -3.09
N GLN A 183 -25.18 13.15 -4.09
CA GLN A 183 -24.78 14.43 -4.67
C GLN A 183 -25.94 15.12 -5.42
N GLU A 184 -26.73 14.39 -6.19
CA GLU A 184 -27.90 14.94 -6.89
C GLU A 184 -28.99 15.39 -5.90
N GLU A 185 -29.28 14.59 -4.88
CA GLU A 185 -30.24 14.94 -3.84
C GLU A 185 -29.78 16.14 -2.99
N TYR A 186 -28.49 16.25 -2.67
CA TYR A 186 -27.90 17.43 -2.02
C TYR A 186 -28.12 18.70 -2.85
N GLN A 187 -27.89 18.66 -4.17
CA GLN A 187 -28.10 19.83 -5.04
C GLN A 187 -29.59 20.20 -5.16
N LEU A 188 -30.50 19.22 -5.17
CA LEU A 188 -31.95 19.45 -5.19
C LEU A 188 -32.47 20.00 -3.85
N CYS A 189 -31.95 19.51 -2.71
CA CYS A 189 -32.22 20.08 -1.38
C CYS A 189 -31.74 21.53 -1.29
N LYS A 190 -30.52 21.82 -1.77
CA LYS A 190 -29.97 23.19 -1.81
C LYS A 190 -30.85 24.17 -2.60
N LYS A 191 -31.54 23.68 -3.64
CA LYS A 191 -32.50 24.45 -4.43
C LYS A 191 -33.92 24.50 -3.85
N LYS A 192 -34.19 23.80 -2.74
CA LYS A 192 -35.53 23.62 -2.12
C LYS A 192 -36.55 22.95 -3.06
N GLU A 193 -36.09 22.17 -4.04
CA GLU A 193 -36.93 21.54 -5.07
C GLU A 193 -37.46 20.15 -4.67
N LYS A 194 -36.96 19.58 -3.57
CA LYS A 194 -37.42 18.29 -3.00
C LYS A 194 -37.52 18.37 -1.47
N LYS A 195 -38.47 17.63 -0.89
CA LYS A 195 -38.53 17.33 0.55
C LYS A 195 -37.85 15.96 0.81
N PRO A 196 -37.19 15.76 1.97
CA PRO A 196 -36.57 14.47 2.31
C PRO A 196 -37.62 13.35 2.30
N GLN A 197 -37.30 12.20 1.70
CA GLN A 197 -38.11 11.00 1.86
C GLN A 197 -37.69 10.30 3.16
N GLU A 198 -38.66 9.95 4.01
CA GLU A 198 -38.40 9.34 5.33
C GLU A 198 -37.75 7.96 5.27
N ASN A 199 -37.69 7.30 4.11
CA ASN A 199 -37.15 5.94 3.96
C ASN A 199 -36.37 5.74 2.64
N GLY A 200 -35.25 6.46 2.49
CA GLY A 200 -34.29 6.25 1.39
C GLY A 200 -33.30 5.12 1.67
N PRO A 201 -32.68 4.52 0.63
CA PRO A 201 -31.90 3.27 0.73
C PRO A 201 -30.53 3.38 1.42
N CYS A 202 -30.11 4.56 1.88
CA CYS A 202 -28.79 4.78 2.48
C CYS A 202 -28.96 5.26 3.94
N GLU A 203 -29.26 4.32 4.85
CA GLU A 203 -29.46 4.59 6.30
C GLU A 203 -28.17 4.99 7.03
N LYS A 204 -26.99 4.69 6.46
CA LYS A 204 -25.67 4.97 7.07
C LYS A 204 -25.09 6.37 6.79
N ASP A 205 -25.66 7.14 5.87
CA ASP A 205 -25.22 8.51 5.54
C ASP A 205 -26.26 9.58 5.94
N ARG A 206 -27.22 9.21 6.81
CA ARG A 206 -28.38 10.04 7.20
C ARG A 206 -27.96 11.38 7.79
N ASP A 207 -26.91 11.40 8.60
CA ASP A 207 -26.51 12.57 9.37
C ASP A 207 -25.88 13.67 8.50
N ILE A 208 -25.18 13.31 7.42
CA ILE A 208 -24.57 14.27 6.48
C ILE A 208 -25.65 14.94 5.60
N CYS A 209 -26.72 14.22 5.25
CA CYS A 209 -27.82 14.76 4.44
C CYS A 209 -28.82 15.61 5.26
N LEU A 210 -29.03 15.28 6.54
CA LEU A 210 -30.01 15.96 7.40
C LEU A 210 -29.61 17.39 7.77
N GLU A 211 -28.34 17.66 8.08
CA GLU A 211 -27.86 19.01 8.44
C GLU A 211 -28.14 20.02 7.31
N VAL A 212 -27.91 19.61 6.06
CA VAL A 212 -28.04 20.48 4.89
C VAL A 212 -29.51 20.76 4.51
N CYS A 213 -30.39 19.76 4.60
CA CYS A 213 -31.80 19.93 4.21
C CYS A 213 -32.65 20.58 5.32
N VAL A 214 -32.28 20.43 6.60
CA VAL A 214 -33.02 21.01 7.75
C VAL A 214 -32.46 22.37 8.17
N GLY A 215 -31.26 22.73 7.71
CA GLY A 215 -30.65 24.04 7.98
C GLY A 215 -30.21 24.22 9.43
N LEU A 216 -29.66 23.15 10.02
CA LEU A 216 -28.97 23.19 11.30
C LEU A 216 -27.47 23.24 11.08
#